data_AF-A0A4Q5QPE6-F1
#
_entry.id   AF-A0A4Q5QPE6-F1
#
_cell.length_a   1.000
_cell.length_b   1.000
_cell.length_c   1.000
_cell.angle_alpha   90.00
_cell.angle_beta   90.00
_cell.angle_gamma   90.00
#
_symmetry.space_group_name_H-M   'P 1'
#
loop_
_entity.id
_entity.type
_entity.pdbx_description
1 polymer ?
#
loop_
_entity_poly.entity_id
_entity_poly.type
_entity_poly.pdbx_seq_one_letter_code
_entity_poly.pdbx_strand_id
1 'polypeptide(L)'
;GSNSGTAFAPSPAGFGEYLLNSGQSGMPRSVDIKPIFHTGVPNLIPYQLATGKGGNPLAAGKPFINNFLPVIGDMLRLNMAVPATPRNSPDFSNEGLLAAAVLGLSDPRYTNTSLQFIPNMDGFPNGRRLEDEVVKIELQAVGGAVLAAIGLWYDDYVPGTTASPVTPQLRGVLNFTAGVEKNDTTFRAAFPYVQTPWQGTRIRR
;
A
#
# COMPACT_ATOMS: atom_id res chain seq x y z
N GLY A 1 13.95 -6.21 20.37
CA GLY A 1 12.51 -6.17 20.64
C GLY A 1 11.92 -7.51 20.27
N SER A 2 10.92 -8.00 21.01
CA SER A 2 10.25 -9.25 20.64
C SER A 2 9.47 -9.06 19.34
N ASN A 3 9.59 -10.00 18.40
CA ASN A 3 8.79 -10.08 17.18
C ASN A 3 7.41 -10.75 17.42
N SER A 4 7.12 -11.20 18.65
CA SER A 4 5.83 -11.77 19.01
C SER A 4 4.68 -10.79 18.76
N GLY A 5 3.59 -11.27 18.16
CA GLY A 5 2.43 -10.45 17.80
C GLY A 5 2.60 -9.65 16.50
N THR A 6 3.70 -9.87 15.77
CA THR A 6 3.95 -9.27 14.46
C THR A 6 3.97 -10.33 13.36
N ALA A 7 3.84 -9.92 12.10
CA ALA A 7 4.05 -10.73 10.92
C ALA A 7 5.44 -11.38 10.86
N PHE A 8 6.40 -10.88 11.64
CA PHE A 8 7.75 -11.44 11.74
C PHE A 8 7.88 -12.53 12.81
N ALA A 9 6.80 -12.87 13.53
CA ALA A 9 6.80 -14.01 14.43
C ALA A 9 7.00 -15.33 13.65
N PRO A 10 7.57 -16.37 14.28
CA PRO A 10 7.66 -17.71 13.69
C PRO A 10 6.29 -18.31 13.39
N SER A 11 6.24 -19.22 12.43
CA SER A 11 5.04 -20.04 12.17
C SER A 11 4.64 -20.85 13.40
N PRO A 12 3.34 -20.98 13.74
CA PRO A 12 2.16 -20.51 12.99
C PRO A 12 1.69 -19.09 13.37
N ALA A 13 2.39 -18.40 14.27
CA ALA A 13 1.99 -17.09 14.79
C ALA A 13 2.27 -15.94 13.80
N GLY A 14 3.16 -16.14 12.83
CA GLY A 14 3.48 -15.19 11.79
C GLY A 14 4.12 -15.85 10.57
N PHE A 15 4.86 -15.05 9.80
CA PHE A 15 5.46 -15.41 8.51
C PHE A 15 6.96 -15.11 8.49
N GLY A 16 7.61 -15.06 9.66
CA GLY A 16 8.99 -14.63 9.81
C GLY A 16 9.98 -15.42 8.95
N GLU A 17 9.80 -16.73 8.82
CA GLU A 17 10.67 -17.60 8.01
C GLU A 17 10.68 -17.17 6.54
N TYR A 18 9.52 -16.79 6.00
CA TYR A 18 9.39 -16.35 4.62
C TYR A 18 9.79 -14.88 4.45
N LEU A 19 9.30 -13.99 5.32
CA LEU A 19 9.52 -12.54 5.21
C LEU A 19 10.95 -12.12 5.53
N LEU A 20 11.64 -12.86 6.40
CA LEU A 20 13.02 -12.59 6.81
C LEU A 20 14.03 -13.54 6.14
N ASN A 21 13.64 -14.27 5.09
CA ASN A 21 14.50 -15.23 4.39
C ASN A 21 15.22 -16.19 5.35
N SER A 22 14.50 -16.79 6.30
CA SER A 22 15.06 -17.68 7.32
C SER A 22 16.23 -17.06 8.11
N GLY A 23 16.27 -15.73 8.26
CA GLY A 23 17.33 -15.02 8.97
C GLY A 23 18.60 -14.78 8.14
N GLN A 24 18.56 -14.96 6.82
CA GLN A 24 19.67 -14.60 5.95
C GLN A 24 20.00 -13.11 6.04
N SER A 25 21.25 -12.80 6.36
CA SER A 25 21.75 -11.42 6.42
C SER A 25 21.84 -10.81 5.02
N GLY A 26 21.70 -9.48 4.93
CA GLY A 26 21.85 -8.73 3.68
C GLY A 26 20.61 -8.69 2.78
N MET A 27 19.46 -9.19 3.24
CA MET A 27 18.21 -9.14 2.48
C MET A 27 17.11 -8.30 3.16
N PRO A 28 17.38 -7.06 3.63
CA PRO A 28 16.39 -6.28 4.37
C PRO A 28 15.13 -5.97 3.56
N ARG A 29 15.24 -5.92 2.22
CA ARG A 29 14.11 -5.63 1.32
C ARG A 29 13.15 -6.80 1.09
N SER A 30 13.40 -7.96 1.68
CA SER A 30 12.44 -9.07 1.62
C SER A 30 11.15 -8.76 2.37
N VAL A 31 11.22 -7.89 3.38
CA VAL A 31 10.09 -7.53 4.25
C VAL A 31 9.10 -6.59 3.57
N ASP A 32 9.47 -5.85 2.53
CA ASP A 32 8.54 -4.99 1.79
C ASP A 32 8.21 -5.56 0.40
N ILE A 33 9.19 -6.09 -0.32
CA ILE A 33 8.98 -6.60 -1.68
C ILE A 33 8.11 -7.87 -1.67
N LYS A 34 8.40 -8.85 -0.82
CA LYS A 34 7.65 -10.11 -0.84
C LYS A 34 6.17 -9.93 -0.50
N PRO A 35 5.79 -9.16 0.55
CA PRO A 35 4.39 -8.86 0.80
C PRO A 35 3.71 -8.14 -0.35
N ILE A 36 4.35 -7.14 -0.95
CA ILE A 36 3.73 -6.32 -1.99
C ILE A 36 3.49 -7.12 -3.27
N PHE A 37 4.48 -7.91 -3.70
CA PHE A 37 4.47 -8.53 -5.03
C PHE A 37 4.08 -10.01 -5.04
N HIS A 38 4.30 -10.74 -3.94
CA HIS A 38 4.18 -12.20 -3.96
C HIS A 38 3.05 -12.73 -3.07
N THR A 39 3.04 -12.36 -1.79
CA THR A 39 2.09 -12.97 -0.85
C THR A 39 0.83 -12.14 -0.64
N GLY A 40 0.87 -10.87 -1.02
CA GLY A 40 -0.06 -9.87 -0.53
C GLY A 40 0.32 -9.41 0.89
N VAL A 41 0.08 -8.14 1.18
CA VAL A 41 0.52 -7.52 2.44
C VAL A 41 -0.39 -7.97 3.58
N PRO A 42 0.13 -8.52 4.69
CA PRO A 42 -0.73 -8.97 5.78
C PRO A 42 -1.25 -7.77 6.59
N ASN A 43 -2.51 -7.83 7.02
CA ASN A 43 -3.06 -6.86 7.98
C ASN A 43 -2.57 -7.18 9.41
N LEU A 44 -1.26 -7.08 9.62
CA LEU A 44 -0.57 -7.35 10.88
C LEU A 44 0.54 -6.31 11.07
N ILE A 45 0.96 -6.13 12.32
CA ILE A 45 2.16 -5.37 12.65
C ILE A 45 3.36 -6.03 11.95
N PRO A 46 4.31 -5.30 11.33
CA PRO A 46 4.46 -3.85 11.33
C PRO A 46 3.74 -3.13 10.18
N TYR A 47 2.96 -3.79 9.33
CA TYR A 47 2.36 -3.19 8.13
C TYR A 47 1.14 -2.28 8.43
N GLN A 48 1.12 -1.67 9.60
CA GLN A 48 0.19 -0.63 10.01
C GLN A 48 0.88 0.73 9.92
N LEU A 49 0.13 1.80 9.65
CA LEU A 49 0.72 3.13 9.49
C LEU A 49 1.38 3.59 10.78
N ALA A 50 2.34 4.51 10.66
CA ALA A 50 3.11 5.05 11.79
C ALA A 50 2.25 5.71 12.89
N THR A 51 1.03 6.15 12.55
CA THR A 51 0.05 6.70 13.50
C THR A 51 -0.19 5.74 14.66
N GLY A 52 0.11 6.18 15.89
CA GLY A 52 -0.07 5.40 17.12
C GLY A 52 1.14 4.55 17.55
N LYS A 53 2.17 4.43 16.71
CA LYS A 53 3.34 3.58 17.00
C LYS A 53 4.36 4.17 17.96
N GLY A 54 4.30 5.47 18.24
CA GLY A 54 5.23 6.15 19.16
C GLY A 54 6.71 5.99 18.81
N GLY A 55 7.04 5.88 17.52
CA GLY A 55 8.41 5.68 17.04
C GLY A 55 8.91 4.23 17.07
N ASN A 56 8.10 3.26 17.49
CA ASN A 56 8.42 1.83 17.40
C ASN A 56 7.72 1.19 16.19
N PRO A 57 8.44 0.83 15.11
CA PRO A 57 7.83 0.23 13.91
C PRO A 57 7.11 -1.09 14.18
N LEU A 58 7.50 -1.83 15.22
CA LEU A 58 6.91 -3.09 15.66
C LEU A 58 5.76 -2.89 16.67
N ALA A 59 5.34 -1.66 16.96
CA ALA A 59 4.13 -1.40 17.72
C ALA A 59 2.89 -1.40 16.83
N ALA A 60 1.72 -1.56 17.46
CA ALA A 60 0.45 -1.38 16.80
C ALA A 60 0.31 0.06 16.31
N GLY A 61 -0.12 0.21 15.06
CA GLY A 61 -0.41 1.50 14.44
C GLY A 61 -1.81 1.52 13.85
N LYS A 62 -2.07 2.48 12.96
CA LYS A 62 -3.35 2.58 12.26
C LYS A 62 -3.49 1.46 11.21
N PRO A 63 -4.49 0.56 11.33
CA PRO A 63 -4.77 -0.45 10.32
C PRO A 63 -5.36 0.19 9.05
N PHE A 64 -4.84 -0.19 7.89
CA PHE A 64 -5.31 0.30 6.59
C PHE A 64 -5.15 -0.73 5.46
N ILE A 65 -4.40 -1.80 5.72
CA ILE A 65 -4.25 -2.92 4.79
C ILE A 65 -5.42 -3.85 4.98
N ASN A 66 -6.07 -4.19 3.88
CA ASN A 66 -7.15 -5.14 3.87
C ASN A 66 -6.83 -6.14 2.77
N ASN A 67 -6.04 -7.14 3.12
CA ASN A 67 -5.75 -8.25 2.24
C ASN A 67 -5.87 -9.54 3.06
N PHE A 68 -6.50 -10.53 2.47
CA PHE A 68 -6.68 -11.83 3.11
C PHE A 68 -5.35 -12.57 3.17
N LEU A 69 -5.24 -13.47 4.16
CA LEU A 69 -4.12 -14.35 4.51
C LEU A 69 -3.05 -14.47 3.40
N PRO A 70 -1.75 -14.33 3.70
CA PRO A 70 -0.72 -14.46 2.68
C PRO A 70 -0.80 -15.85 2.03
N VAL A 71 -1.34 -15.90 0.82
CA VAL A 71 -1.27 -17.05 -0.05
C VAL A 71 0.02 -16.89 -0.84
N ILE A 72 0.90 -17.88 -0.77
CA ILE A 72 2.17 -17.87 -1.48
C ILE A 72 1.89 -18.13 -2.97
N GLY A 73 1.63 -17.06 -3.72
CA GLY A 73 1.32 -17.11 -5.13
C GLY A 73 0.81 -15.77 -5.67
N ASP A 74 1.17 -15.46 -6.92
CA ASP A 74 0.62 -14.33 -7.66
C ASP A 74 -0.72 -14.75 -8.28
N MET A 75 -1.81 -14.32 -7.65
CA MET A 75 -3.17 -14.62 -8.10
C MET A 75 -3.97 -13.34 -8.22
N LEU A 76 -4.91 -13.33 -9.16
CA LEU A 76 -5.93 -12.29 -9.23
C LEU A 76 -6.84 -12.42 -8.00
N ARG A 77 -6.72 -11.47 -7.05
CA ARG A 77 -7.56 -11.42 -5.85
C ARG A 77 -8.62 -10.35 -6.05
N LEU A 78 -9.89 -10.74 -5.93
CA LEU A 78 -11.00 -9.80 -5.81
C LEU A 78 -11.26 -9.54 -4.33
N ASN A 79 -10.89 -8.35 -3.85
CA ASN A 79 -11.23 -7.90 -2.51
C ASN A 79 -12.57 -7.16 -2.53
N MET A 80 -13.57 -7.67 -1.81
CA MET A 80 -14.89 -7.05 -1.64
C MET A 80 -15.13 -6.52 -0.21
N ALA A 81 -14.14 -6.59 0.68
CA ALA A 81 -14.29 -6.19 2.08
C ALA A 81 -14.09 -4.68 2.32
N VAL A 82 -13.66 -3.94 1.29
CA VAL A 82 -13.53 -2.48 1.31
C VAL A 82 -14.45 -1.88 0.26
N PRO A 83 -15.18 -0.79 0.57
CA PRO A 83 -15.99 -0.10 -0.43
C PRO A 83 -15.11 0.50 -1.53
N ALA A 84 -15.58 0.43 -2.78
CA ALA A 84 -14.90 1.09 -3.89
C ALA A 84 -14.92 2.60 -3.71
N THR A 85 -13.78 3.26 -3.92
CA THR A 85 -13.69 4.72 -3.85
C THR A 85 -14.37 5.35 -5.07
N PRO A 86 -15.38 6.21 -4.90
CA PRO A 86 -16.06 6.83 -6.03
C PRO A 86 -15.07 7.60 -6.91
N ARG A 87 -15.12 7.38 -8.24
CA ARG A 87 -14.16 7.99 -9.20
C ARG A 87 -14.30 9.51 -9.32
N ASN A 88 -15.44 10.05 -8.91
CA ASN A 88 -15.72 11.48 -8.85
C ASN A 88 -15.47 12.06 -7.45
N SER A 89 -14.97 11.27 -6.49
CA SER A 89 -14.59 11.76 -5.17
C SER A 89 -13.37 12.67 -5.28
N PRO A 90 -13.31 13.80 -4.53
CA PRO A 90 -12.09 14.58 -4.42
C PRO A 90 -10.95 13.79 -3.74
N ASP A 91 -11.28 12.75 -2.97
CA ASP A 91 -10.29 11.88 -2.32
C ASP A 91 -9.79 10.74 -3.23
N PHE A 92 -10.30 10.62 -4.46
CA PHE A 92 -9.84 9.59 -5.39
C PHE A 92 -8.43 9.91 -5.92
N SER A 93 -7.55 8.92 -5.94
CA SER A 93 -6.20 9.00 -6.52
C SER A 93 -5.85 7.68 -7.19
N ASN A 94 -5.12 7.69 -8.31
CA ASN A 94 -4.59 6.51 -9.00
C ASN A 94 -3.44 5.80 -8.26
N GLU A 95 -3.02 6.30 -7.09
CA GLU A 95 -1.92 5.72 -6.29
C GLU A 95 -2.38 4.63 -5.29
N GLY A 96 -3.64 4.21 -5.37
CA GLY A 96 -4.18 3.08 -4.61
C GLY A 96 -3.89 3.17 -3.10
N LEU A 97 -3.27 2.12 -2.55
CA LEU A 97 -3.01 2.01 -1.11
C LEU A 97 -2.01 3.06 -0.59
N LEU A 98 -1.16 3.64 -1.45
CA LEU A 98 -0.26 4.73 -1.04
C LEU A 98 -1.06 6.01 -0.75
N ALA A 99 -2.07 6.33 -1.56
CA ALA A 99 -2.97 7.45 -1.29
C ALA A 99 -3.75 7.24 0.03
N ALA A 100 -4.19 6.01 0.29
CA ALA A 100 -4.82 5.66 1.57
C ALA A 100 -3.85 5.85 2.75
N ALA A 101 -2.56 5.50 2.58
CA ALA A 101 -1.53 5.72 3.59
C ALA A 101 -1.33 7.21 3.88
N VAL A 102 -1.24 8.06 2.84
CA VAL A 102 -1.13 9.51 2.99
C VAL A 102 -2.31 10.05 3.80
N LEU A 103 -3.55 9.72 3.42
CA LEU A 103 -4.74 10.13 4.18
C LEU A 103 -4.68 9.65 5.64
N GLY A 104 -4.31 8.40 5.89
CA GLY A 104 -4.18 7.86 7.26
C GLY A 104 -3.06 8.47 8.10
N LEU A 105 -2.08 9.13 7.47
CA LEU A 105 -0.94 9.77 8.11
C LEU A 105 -1.10 11.28 8.29
N SER A 106 -1.84 11.97 7.42
CA SER A 106 -1.91 13.44 7.40
C SER A 106 -3.30 14.04 7.55
N ASP A 107 -4.36 13.31 7.24
CA ASP A 107 -5.71 13.87 7.28
C ASP A 107 -6.36 13.66 8.66
N PRO A 108 -6.83 14.72 9.35
CA PRO A 108 -7.48 14.62 10.66
C PRO A 108 -8.67 13.65 10.72
N ARG A 109 -9.36 13.40 9.59
CA ARG A 109 -10.42 12.39 9.48
C ARG A 109 -9.89 10.99 9.76
N TYR A 110 -8.60 10.75 9.43
CA TYR A 110 -8.00 9.42 9.47
C TYR A 110 -6.80 9.23 10.38
N THR A 111 -6.20 10.30 10.92
CA THR A 111 -5.06 10.28 11.85
C THR A 111 -5.45 9.85 13.27
N ASN A 112 -5.98 8.65 13.40
CA ASN A 112 -6.27 7.98 14.67
C ASN A 112 -5.98 6.48 14.52
N THR A 113 -6.04 5.71 15.60
CA THR A 113 -5.75 4.27 15.60
C THR A 113 -6.96 3.37 15.32
N SER A 114 -8.16 3.93 15.22
CA SER A 114 -9.40 3.17 15.01
C SER A 114 -9.43 2.49 13.64
N LEU A 115 -10.02 1.30 13.56
CA LEU A 115 -10.31 0.66 12.28
C LEU A 115 -11.41 1.44 11.54
N GLN A 116 -11.14 1.84 10.30
CA GLN A 116 -12.11 2.55 9.47
C GLN A 116 -11.76 2.43 7.99
N PHE A 117 -12.75 2.68 7.13
CA PHE A 117 -12.52 2.76 5.69
C PHE A 117 -11.87 4.10 5.33
N ILE A 118 -10.73 4.01 4.65
CA ILE A 118 -9.98 5.15 4.12
C ILE A 118 -10.13 5.09 2.59
N PRO A 119 -10.36 6.22 1.90
CA PRO A 119 -10.36 6.25 0.44
C PRO A 119 -9.10 5.61 -0.15
N ASN A 120 -9.27 4.95 -1.29
CA ASN A 120 -8.27 4.21 -2.08
C ASN A 120 -7.74 2.92 -1.45
N MET A 121 -8.30 2.46 -0.32
CA MET A 121 -8.02 1.12 0.22
C MET A 121 -8.44 -0.01 -0.74
N ASP A 122 -9.31 0.27 -1.73
CA ASP A 122 -9.73 -0.63 -2.81
C ASP A 122 -8.74 -0.73 -3.98
N GLY A 123 -7.70 0.11 -3.98
CA GLY A 123 -6.65 0.12 -5.01
C GLY A 123 -5.50 -0.85 -4.72
N PHE A 124 -4.53 -0.86 -5.63
CA PHE A 124 -3.35 -1.71 -5.59
C PHE A 124 -2.50 -1.43 -4.33
N PRO A 125 -1.97 -2.47 -3.64
CA PRO A 125 -2.10 -3.90 -3.91
C PRO A 125 -3.31 -4.61 -3.23
N ASN A 126 -4.12 -3.90 -2.43
CA ASN A 126 -5.28 -4.49 -1.72
C ASN A 126 -6.38 -4.97 -2.67
N GLY A 127 -6.59 -4.25 -3.77
CA GLY A 127 -7.44 -4.61 -4.88
C GLY A 127 -6.72 -4.29 -6.19
N ARG A 128 -7.14 -4.89 -7.31
CA ARG A 128 -6.59 -4.53 -8.62
C ARG A 128 -7.60 -3.67 -9.36
N ARG A 129 -7.63 -2.39 -9.00
CA ARG A 129 -8.37 -1.35 -9.70
C ARG A 129 -7.62 -0.99 -10.98
N LEU A 130 -8.29 -1.05 -12.14
CA LEU A 130 -7.64 -0.80 -13.43
C LEU A 130 -7.24 0.67 -13.62
N GLU A 131 -7.85 1.57 -12.86
CA GLU A 131 -7.49 2.98 -12.84
C GLU A 131 -6.15 3.29 -12.14
N ASP A 132 -5.55 2.32 -11.45
CA ASP A 132 -4.32 2.55 -10.69
C ASP A 132 -3.08 2.56 -11.57
N GLU A 133 -2.16 3.47 -11.28
CA GLU A 133 -0.85 3.51 -11.92
C GLU A 133 0.09 2.54 -11.20
N VAL A 134 -0.10 1.24 -11.48
CA VAL A 134 0.62 0.15 -10.83
C VAL A 134 2.14 0.36 -10.91
N VAL A 135 2.68 0.76 -12.07
CA VAL A 135 4.13 1.00 -12.24
C VAL A 135 4.66 2.03 -11.25
N LYS A 136 3.96 3.16 -11.07
CA LYS A 136 4.36 4.19 -10.12
C LYS A 136 4.28 3.70 -8.69
N ILE A 137 3.18 3.05 -8.31
CA ILE A 137 3.01 2.51 -6.95
C ILE A 137 4.12 1.50 -6.64
N GLU A 138 4.43 0.61 -7.57
CA GLU A 138 5.48 -0.40 -7.44
C GLU A 138 6.87 0.23 -7.32
N LEU A 139 7.19 1.22 -8.14
CA LEU A 139 8.47 1.93 -8.07
C LEU A 139 8.59 2.78 -6.79
N GLN A 140 7.49 3.36 -6.30
CA GLN A 140 7.45 4.05 -5.01
C GLN A 140 7.64 3.07 -3.84
N ALA A 141 7.04 1.88 -3.93
CA ALA A 141 7.24 0.80 -2.98
C ALA A 141 8.70 0.32 -2.95
N VAL A 142 9.30 0.05 -4.11
CA VAL A 142 10.73 -0.27 -4.25
C VAL A 142 11.61 0.90 -3.80
N GLY A 143 11.18 2.14 -3.98
CA GLY A 143 11.84 3.32 -3.43
C GLY A 143 11.87 3.34 -1.90
N GLY A 144 10.94 2.64 -1.23
CA GLY A 144 10.85 2.58 0.23
C GLY A 144 9.71 3.41 0.83
N ALA A 145 8.80 3.96 0.00
CA ALA A 145 7.67 4.77 0.49
C ALA A 145 6.78 4.01 1.48
N VAL A 146 6.57 2.70 1.26
CA VAL A 146 5.77 1.85 2.16
C VAL A 146 6.45 1.68 3.52
N LEU A 147 7.78 1.53 3.55
CA LEU A 147 8.55 1.44 4.79
C LEU A 147 8.45 2.75 5.58
N ALA A 148 8.59 3.90 4.91
CA ALA A 148 8.39 5.20 5.54
C ALA A 148 6.98 5.35 6.11
N ALA A 149 5.95 4.93 5.38
CA ALA A 149 4.56 5.02 5.85
C ALA A 149 4.28 4.23 7.14
N ILE A 150 5.01 3.13 7.39
CA ILE A 150 4.88 2.30 8.59
C ILE A 150 5.84 2.68 9.72
N GLY A 151 6.63 3.74 9.54
CA GLY A 151 7.54 4.30 10.54
C GLY A 151 8.99 3.84 10.44
N LEU A 152 9.38 3.19 9.34
CA LEU A 152 10.78 2.93 8.99
C LEU A 152 11.27 4.02 8.05
N TRP A 153 11.81 5.08 8.62
CA TRP A 153 12.16 6.31 7.91
C TRP A 153 13.39 6.17 7.01
N TYR A 154 13.54 7.12 6.10
CA TYR A 154 14.73 7.25 5.26
C TYR A 154 15.92 7.75 6.08
N ASP A 155 17.14 7.50 5.59
CA ASP A 155 18.39 7.80 6.29
C ASP A 155 18.62 9.30 6.50
N ASP A 156 17.98 10.15 5.70
CA ASP A 156 18.03 11.62 5.84
C ASP A 156 17.00 12.18 6.85
N TYR A 157 16.27 11.31 7.55
CA TYR A 157 15.37 11.69 8.64
C TYR A 157 15.92 11.26 10.01
N VAL A 158 16.13 12.23 10.89
CA VAL A 158 16.48 11.99 12.30
C VAL A 158 15.31 12.41 13.21
N PRO A 159 14.62 11.47 13.87
CA PRO A 159 13.53 11.79 14.81
C PRO A 159 13.94 12.83 15.86
N GLY A 160 13.10 13.84 16.07
CA GLY A 160 13.34 14.91 17.04
C GLY A 160 14.37 15.97 16.61
N THR A 161 15.04 15.79 15.47
CA THR A 161 15.98 16.77 14.89
C THR A 161 15.49 17.29 13.55
N THR A 162 15.04 16.38 12.68
CA THR A 162 14.47 16.74 11.38
C THR A 162 13.00 17.12 11.56
N ALA A 163 12.59 18.25 10.99
CA ALA A 163 11.25 18.81 11.21
C ALA A 163 10.11 17.92 10.68
N SER A 164 10.36 17.12 9.65
CA SER A 164 9.36 16.27 9.01
C SER A 164 9.96 14.98 8.45
N PRO A 165 9.26 13.84 8.55
CA PRO A 165 9.64 12.60 7.89
C PRO A 165 9.51 12.66 6.35
N VAL A 166 8.90 13.71 5.80
CA VAL A 166 8.80 13.96 4.35
C VAL A 166 10.06 14.69 3.86
N THR A 167 11.18 13.98 3.94
CA THR A 167 12.53 14.47 3.62
C THR A 167 12.76 14.61 2.11
N PRO A 168 13.85 15.28 1.65
CA PRO A 168 14.20 15.33 0.23
C PRO A 168 14.26 13.97 -0.46
N GLN A 169 14.79 12.93 0.19
CA GLN A 169 14.84 11.58 -0.38
C GLN A 169 13.43 11.01 -0.58
N LEU A 170 12.57 11.05 0.44
CA LEU A 170 11.19 10.58 0.32
C LEU A 170 10.42 11.39 -0.73
N ARG A 171 10.59 12.72 -0.77
CA ARG A 171 9.97 13.57 -1.79
C ARG A 171 10.39 13.20 -3.20
N GLY A 172 11.65 12.82 -3.41
CA GLY A 172 12.13 12.33 -4.71
C GLY A 172 11.35 11.11 -5.18
N VAL A 173 11.07 10.17 -4.26
CA VAL A 173 10.27 8.97 -4.54
C VAL A 173 8.80 9.33 -4.74
N LEU A 174 8.21 10.17 -3.90
CA LEU A 174 6.80 10.57 -4.02
C LEU A 174 6.51 11.37 -5.30
N ASN A 175 7.47 12.18 -5.76
CA ASN A 175 7.34 12.98 -6.98
C ASN A 175 7.64 12.20 -8.27
N PHE A 176 8.02 10.91 -8.16
CA PHE A 176 8.23 10.08 -9.33
C PHE A 176 6.91 9.89 -10.11
N THR A 177 7.02 9.92 -11.44
CA THR A 177 5.91 9.64 -12.37
C THR A 177 6.43 8.74 -13.48
N ALA A 178 5.62 7.76 -13.91
CA ALA A 178 5.93 6.98 -15.11
C ALA A 178 5.49 7.70 -16.40
N GLY A 179 4.82 8.85 -16.28
CA GLY A 179 4.30 9.65 -17.39
C GLY A 179 2.94 9.19 -17.93
N VAL A 180 2.41 8.07 -17.44
CA VAL A 180 1.09 7.52 -17.84
C VAL A 180 0.16 7.52 -16.63
N GLU A 181 -0.40 8.69 -16.33
CA GLU A 181 -1.19 8.93 -15.11
C GLU A 181 -2.71 8.77 -15.35
N LYS A 182 -3.13 8.48 -16.59
CA LYS A 182 -4.54 8.34 -16.97
C LYS A 182 -4.73 7.24 -18.00
N ASN A 183 -5.87 6.57 -17.89
CA ASN A 183 -6.32 5.62 -18.89
C ASN A 183 -6.83 6.34 -20.14
N ASP A 184 -6.70 5.67 -21.28
CA ASP A 184 -7.18 6.12 -22.59
C ASP A 184 -8.70 6.01 -22.76
N THR A 185 -9.37 5.34 -21.81
CA THR A 185 -10.81 5.13 -21.79
C THR A 185 -11.41 5.30 -20.39
N THR A 186 -12.73 5.46 -20.35
CA THR A 186 -13.51 5.44 -19.10
C THR A 186 -13.80 4.02 -18.64
N PHE A 187 -13.87 3.83 -17.32
CA PHE A 187 -14.37 2.60 -16.70
C PHE A 187 -15.76 2.81 -16.10
N ARG A 188 -16.47 1.69 -15.88
CA ARG A 188 -17.79 1.73 -15.24
C ARG A 188 -17.65 2.06 -13.75
N ALA A 189 -18.56 2.87 -13.23
CA ALA A 189 -18.61 3.21 -11.80
C ALA A 189 -19.16 2.08 -10.91
N ALA A 190 -19.48 0.91 -11.48
CA ALA A 190 -20.00 -0.25 -10.78
C ALA A 190 -19.35 -1.53 -11.34
N PHE A 191 -19.38 -2.59 -10.53
CA PHE A 191 -18.84 -3.89 -10.90
C PHE A 191 -19.36 -4.34 -12.29
N PRO A 192 -18.49 -4.84 -13.18
CA PRO A 192 -17.10 -5.26 -12.95
C PRO A 192 -16.01 -4.17 -13.05
N TYR A 193 -16.36 -2.87 -13.07
CA TYR A 193 -15.40 -1.75 -13.15
C TYR A 193 -14.46 -1.80 -14.38
N VAL A 194 -14.85 -2.52 -15.43
CA VAL A 194 -14.14 -2.57 -16.72
C VAL A 194 -14.93 -1.84 -17.80
N GLN A 195 -14.24 -1.36 -18.82
CA GLN A 195 -14.87 -0.74 -19.99
C GLN A 195 -15.62 -1.77 -20.84
N THR A 196 -16.67 -1.36 -21.56
CA THR A 196 -17.33 -2.25 -22.53
C THR A 196 -16.42 -2.55 -23.71
N PRO A 197 -16.52 -3.76 -24.32
CA PRO A 197 -15.75 -4.09 -25.50
C PRO A 197 -15.90 -3.03 -26.60
N TRP A 198 -14.78 -2.68 -27.23
CA TRP A 198 -14.79 -1.76 -28.36
C TRP A 198 -15.41 -2.46 -29.57
N GLN A 199 -16.20 -1.74 -30.36
CA GLN A 199 -16.75 -2.30 -31.59
C GLN A 199 -15.61 -2.60 -32.57
N GLY A 200 -15.49 -3.86 -33.01
CA GLY A 200 -14.42 -4.30 -33.92
C GLY A 200 -14.56 -3.80 -35.36
N THR A 201 -15.67 -3.14 -35.70
CA THR A 201 -15.91 -2.56 -37.03
C THR A 201 -16.38 -1.11 -36.91
N ARG A 202 -15.75 -0.21 -37.66
CA ARG A 202 -16.13 1.20 -37.72
C ARG A 202 -17.35 1.34 -38.63
N ILE A 203 -18.53 1.64 -38.08
CA ILE A 203 -19.70 2.01 -38.90
C ILE A 203 -19.40 3.38 -39.54
N ARG A 204 -19.13 3.39 -40.85
CA ARG A 204 -19.20 4.63 -41.63
C ARG A 204 -20.68 4.97 -41.81
N ARG A 205 -21.14 6.03 -41.14
CA ARG A 205 -22.40 6.70 -41.49
C ARG A 205 -22.13 7.72 -42.59
#